data_AF-A0A932PWF1-F1
#
_entry.id   AF-A0A932PWF1-F1
#
_cell.length_a   1.000
_cell.length_b   1.000
_cell.length_c   1.000
_cell.angle_alpha   90.00
_cell.angle_beta   90.00
_cell.angle_gamma   90.00
#
_symmetry.space_group_name_H-M   'P 1'
#
loop_
_entity.id
_entity.type
_entity.pdbx_description
1 polymer ?
#
loop_
_entity_poly.entity_id
_entity_poly.type
_entity_poly.pdbx_seq_one_letter_code
_entity_poly.pdbx_strand_id
1 'polypeptide(L)' 'MEEQLSIVAKGDGMGHFTAECTARDAAGIGNLLTFTLSFDQTRLGPLAAELDALLRAYPVVGTP' A
#
# COMPACT_ATOMS: atom_id res chain seq x y z
N MET A 1 18.18 -14.89 12.81
CA MET A 1 16.99 -14.77 13.69
C MET A 1 16.05 -13.82 12.96
N GLU A 2 15.05 -14.37 12.28
CA GLU A 2 14.30 -13.68 11.22
C GLU A 2 12.80 -13.86 11.43
N GLU A 3 12.17 -13.04 12.28
CA GLU A 3 10.68 -12.99 12.45
C GLU A 3 10.22 -11.63 13.01
N GLN A 4 10.96 -10.54 12.76
CA GLN A 4 10.57 -9.20 13.24
C GLN A 4 9.40 -8.61 12.45
N LEU A 5 9.13 -9.15 11.26
CA LEU A 5 8.02 -8.74 10.42
C LEU A 5 7.44 -9.96 9.69
N SER A 6 6.14 -10.15 9.80
CA SER A 6 5.35 -11.11 9.03
C SER A 6 4.27 -10.37 8.28
N ILE A 7 4.12 -10.67 7.00
CA ILE A 7 3.09 -10.10 6.14
C ILE A 7 2.45 -11.25 5.36
N VAL A 8 1.15 -11.44 5.55
CA VAL A 8 0.36 -12.42 4.79
C VAL A 8 -0.63 -11.65 3.93
N ALA A 9 -0.33 -11.57 2.63
CA ALA A 9 -1.20 -10.93 1.65
C ALA A 9 -2.22 -11.93 1.09
N LYS A 10 -3.49 -11.52 1.02
CA LYS A 10 -4.58 -12.24 0.39
C LYS A 10 -5.22 -11.34 -0.65
N GLY A 11 -5.15 -11.76 -1.91
CA GLY A 11 -5.93 -11.17 -2.99
C GLY A 11 -7.27 -11.89 -3.12
N ASP A 12 -8.33 -11.15 -3.40
CA ASP A 12 -9.66 -11.72 -3.68
C ASP A 12 -9.87 -12.07 -5.16
N GLY A 13 -8.86 -11.81 -6.01
CA GLY A 13 -8.91 -12.03 -7.45
C GLY A 13 -9.65 -10.92 -8.22
N MET A 14 -10.13 -9.88 -7.54
CA MET A 14 -10.90 -8.76 -8.13
C MET A 14 -10.18 -7.42 -8.00
N GLY A 15 -8.92 -7.42 -7.56
CA GLY A 15 -8.08 -6.23 -7.43
C GLY A 15 -8.08 -5.61 -6.03
N HIS A 16 -8.83 -6.19 -5.08
CA HIS A 16 -8.67 -5.90 -3.67
C HIS A 16 -7.63 -6.84 -3.08
N PHE A 17 -6.68 -6.27 -2.34
CA PHE A 17 -5.78 -7.08 -1.53
C PHE A 17 -5.74 -6.57 -0.10
N THR A 18 -5.79 -7.53 0.81
CA THR A 18 -5.61 -7.27 2.24
C THR A 18 -4.31 -7.95 2.68
N ALA A 19 -3.55 -7.26 3.53
CA ALA A 19 -2.36 -7.82 4.14
C ALA A 19 -2.54 -7.83 5.65
N GLU A 20 -2.47 -9.03 6.25
CA GLU A 20 -2.39 -9.22 7.69
C GLU A 20 -0.91 -9.10 8.09
N CYS A 21 -0.60 -8.13 8.94
CA CYS A 21 0.77 -7.80 9.30
C CYS A 21 1.00 -7.99 10.80
N THR A 22 2.17 -8.52 11.13
CA THR A 22 2.64 -8.69 12.49
C THR A 22 4.08 -8.20 12.59
N ALA A 23 4.33 -7.21 13.44
CA ALA A 23 5.67 -6.66 13.68
C ALA A 23 6.09 -6.91 15.13
N ARG A 24 7.37 -7.23 15.34
CA ARG A 24 8.00 -7.43 16.66
C ARG A 24 9.23 -6.55 16.79
N ASP A 25 9.35 -5.81 17.89
CA ASP A 25 10.54 -4.96 18.11
C ASP A 25 11.82 -5.81 18.33
N ALA A 26 11.69 -6.91 19.08
CA ALA A 26 12.74 -7.89 19.32
C ALA A 26 12.18 -9.29 19.08
N ALA A 27 12.91 -10.12 18.34
CA ALA A 27 12.43 -11.46 18.01
C ALA A 27 12.27 -12.31 19.29
N GLY A 28 11.13 -12.98 19.42
CA GLY A 28 10.83 -13.91 20.53
C GLY A 28 10.37 -13.28 21.86
N ILE A 29 10.75 -12.04 22.18
CA ILE A 29 10.52 -11.42 23.50
C ILE A 29 10.07 -9.94 23.47
N GLY A 30 10.05 -9.29 22.30
CA GLY A 30 9.66 -7.89 22.16
C GLY A 30 8.15 -7.65 22.05
N ASN A 31 7.77 -6.38 21.99
CA ASN A 31 6.37 -5.99 21.81
C ASN A 31 5.84 -6.43 20.44
N LEU A 32 4.56 -6.84 20.40
CA LEU A 32 3.87 -7.29 19.19
C LEU A 32 2.89 -6.22 18.72
N LEU A 33 3.02 -5.77 17.47
CA LEU A 33 2.03 -4.94 16.78
C LEU A 33 1.36 -5.75 15.68
N THR A 34 0.03 -5.90 15.77
CA THR A 34 -0.81 -6.49 14.72
C THR A 34 -1.59 -5.39 14.00
N PHE A 35 -1.60 -5.41 12.67
CA PHE A 35 -2.32 -4.43 11.86
C PHE A 35 -2.73 -5.02 10.51
N THR A 36 -3.76 -4.44 9.90
CA THR A 36 -4.24 -4.83 8.58
C THR A 36 -4.05 -3.69 7.62
N LEU A 37 -3.43 -3.95 6.47
CA LEU A 37 -3.41 -3.03 5.34
C LEU A 37 -4.46 -3.47 4.33
N SER A 38 -5.40 -2.57 4.02
CA SER A 38 -6.39 -2.79 2.96
C SER A 38 -6.02 -1.90 1.78
N PHE A 39 -5.90 -2.53 0.61
CA PHE A 39 -5.59 -1.83 -0.62
C PHE A 39 -6.74 -2.04 -1.59
N ASP A 40 -7.37 -0.92 -1.91
CA ASP A 40 -8.53 -0.86 -2.77
C ASP A 40 -8.15 -0.16 -4.08
N GLN A 41 -8.02 -0.95 -5.15
CA GLN A 41 -7.70 -0.44 -6.48
C GLN A 41 -8.84 0.41 -7.07
N THR A 42 -10.06 0.41 -6.50
CA THR A 42 -11.18 1.22 -7.01
C THR A 42 -10.88 2.71 -7.05
N ARG A 43 -9.94 3.20 -6.22
CA ARG A 43 -9.54 4.62 -6.22
C ARG A 43 -8.31 4.92 -7.07
N LEU A 44 -7.46 3.94 -7.34
CA LEU A 44 -6.23 4.16 -8.10
C LEU A 44 -6.50 4.50 -9.57
N GLY A 45 -7.44 3.79 -10.21
CA GLY A 45 -7.84 4.09 -11.60
C GLY A 45 -8.39 5.51 -11.76
N PRO A 46 -9.43 5.91 -11.01
CA PRO A 46 -9.96 7.27 -11.04
C PRO A 46 -8.92 8.34 -10.69
N LEU A 47 -8.10 8.13 -9.66
CA LEU A 47 -7.07 9.10 -9.24
C LEU A 47 -6.00 9.30 -10.32
N ALA A 48 -5.57 8.22 -10.99
CA ALA A 48 -4.65 8.31 -12.12
C ALA A 48 -5.27 9.09 -13.29
N ALA A 49 -6.54 8.84 -13.60
CA ALA A 49 -7.25 9.59 -14.66
C ALA A 49 -7.42 11.08 -14.33
N GLU A 50 -7.68 11.42 -13.06
CA GLU A 50 -7.75 12.81 -12.58
C GLU A 50 -6.39 13.52 -12.67
N LEU A 51 -5.31 12.86 -12.26
CA LEU A 51 -3.95 13.39 -12.39
C LEU A 51 -3.59 13.65 -13.86
N ASP A 52 -3.94 12.74 -14.74
CA ASP A 52 -3.70 12.84 -16.18
C ASP A 52 -4.49 14.01 -16.82
N ALA A 53 -5.71 14.25 -16.35
CA ALA A 53 -6.51 15.40 -16.74
C ALA A 53 -5.89 16.73 -16.24
N LEU A 54 -5.35 16.74 -15.02
CA LEU A 54 -4.69 17.91 -14.44
C LEU A 54 -3.42 18.27 -15.23
N LEU A 55 -2.59 17.28 -15.57
CA LEU A 55 -1.37 17.50 -16.36
C LEU A 55 -1.67 18.00 -17.78
N ARG A 56 -2.80 17.60 -18.38
CA ARG A 56 -3.27 18.15 -19.66
C ARG A 56 -3.76 19.60 -19.54
N ALA A 57 -4.46 19.92 -18.45
CA ALA A 57 -5.01 21.26 -18.22
C ALA A 57 -3.90 22.28 -17.82
N TYR A 58 -2.89 21.81 -17.09
CA TYR A 58 -1.78 22.60 -16.59
C TYR A 58 -0.45 21.94 -16.98
N PRO A 59 -0.09 21.99 -18.28
CA PRO A 59 1.14 21.37 -18.75
C PRO A 59 2.35 21.99 -18.03
N VAL A 60 3.25 21.14 -17.55
CA VAL A 60 4.50 21.60 -16.92
C VAL A 60 5.33 22.29 -18.00
N VAL A 61 5.50 23.60 -17.86
CA VAL A 61 6.30 24.40 -18.77
C VAL A 61 7.64 24.68 -18.11
N GLY A 62 8.69 24.01 -18.58
CA GLY A 62 10.07 24.14 -18.08
C GLY A 62 10.74 22.78 -17.86
N THR A 63 12.08 22.77 -17.95
CA THR A 63 12.93 21.63 -17.57
C THR A 63 13.58 21.91 -16.21
N PRO A 64 13.72 20.89 -15.33
CA PRO A 64 14.47 21.04 -14.09
C PRO A 64 15.93 21.43 -14.33
#